data_AF-A0AAD9AAT2-F1
#
_entry.id   AF-A0AAD9AAT2-F1
#
_cell.length_a   1.000
_cell.length_b   1.000
_cell.length_c   1.000
_cell.angle_alpha   90.00
_cell.angle_beta   90.00
_cell.angle_gamma   90.00
#
_symmetry.space_group_name_H-M   'P 1'
#
loop_
_entity.id
_entity.type
_entity.pdbx_description
1 polymer ?
#
loop_
_entity_poly.entity_id
_entity_poly.type
_entity_poly.pdbx_seq_one_letter_code
_entity_poly.pdbx_strand_id
1 'polypeptide(L)' 'MSRQLRSTPKVQWQSNKDGSRNAFISASQVSSSQLKEYLDSNYPGGYSVQLKRDKFKITIVETSMGQMI' A
#
# COMPACT_ATOMS: atom_id res chain seq x y z
N MET A 1 6.84 -7.56 29.09
CA MET A 1 7.30 -7.90 27.73
C MET A 1 6.52 -7.07 26.72
N SER A 2 7.07 -5.95 26.28
CA SER A 2 6.41 -5.06 25.33
C SER A 2 6.58 -5.64 23.92
N ARG A 3 5.51 -6.15 23.31
CA ARG A 3 5.50 -6.44 21.87
C ARG A 3 5.67 -5.11 21.16
N GLN A 4 6.89 -4.80 20.75
CA GLN A 4 7.12 -3.72 19.80
C GLN A 4 6.35 -4.10 18.54
N LEU A 5 5.34 -3.29 18.24
CA LEU A 5 4.57 -3.29 17.01
C LEU A 5 5.56 -3.45 15.86
N ARG A 6 5.40 -4.54 15.10
CA ARG A 6 6.15 -4.78 13.85
C ARG A 6 6.19 -3.46 13.10
N SER A 7 7.39 -2.89 12.96
CA SER A 7 7.63 -1.66 12.23
C SER A 7 6.82 -1.73 10.94
N THR A 8 5.76 -0.94 10.85
CA THR A 8 4.98 -0.83 9.62
C THR A 8 5.99 -0.55 8.53
N PRO A 9 6.06 -1.38 7.47
CA PRO A 9 7.02 -1.15 6.41
C PRO A 9 6.87 0.31 5.99
N LYS A 10 7.96 1.09 6.04
CA LYS A 10 7.93 2.52 5.69
C LYS A 10 7.64 2.60 4.20
N VAL A 11 6.36 2.58 3.84
CA VAL A 11 5.89 2.67 2.47
C VAL A 11 6.09 4.12 2.03
N GLN A 12 7.06 4.34 1.16
CA GLN A 12 7.29 5.65 0.55
C GLN A 12 6.32 5.81 -0.61
N TRP A 13 5.24 6.54 -0.37
CA TRP A 13 4.27 6.91 -1.40
C TRP A 13 4.79 8.07 -2.23
N GLN A 14 4.68 7.95 -3.54
CA GLN A 14 4.95 8.98 -4.52
C GLN A 14 3.64 9.34 -5.21
N SER A 15 3.22 10.59 -5.08
CA SER A 15 2.05 11.11 -5.78
C SER A 15 2.36 11.30 -7.26
N ASN A 16 1.45 10.85 -8.12
CA ASN A 16 1.50 11.06 -9.55
C ASN A 16 0.63 12.26 -9.94
N LYS A 17 0.85 12.80 -11.15
CA LYS A 17 0.08 13.95 -11.67
C LYS A 17 -1.41 13.64 -11.91
N ASP A 18 -1.78 12.38 -12.03
CA ASP A 18 -3.15 11.90 -12.25
C ASP A 18 -3.95 11.74 -10.93
N GLY A 19 -3.37 12.10 -9.78
CA GLY A 19 -3.99 11.95 -8.47
C GLY A 19 -3.82 10.58 -7.83
N SER A 20 -3.24 9.60 -8.53
CA SER A 20 -2.87 8.31 -7.94
C SER A 20 -1.57 8.42 -7.14
N ARG A 21 -1.33 7.49 -6.20
CA ARG A 21 -0.06 7.36 -5.50
C ARG A 21 0.53 5.98 -5.74
N ASN A 22 1.84 5.94 -5.98
CA ASN A 22 2.59 4.70 -6.16
C ASN A 22 3.54 4.46 -5.00
N ALA A 23 3.72 3.20 -4.62
CA ALA A 23 4.77 2.78 -3.73
C ALA A 23 5.46 1.52 -4.24
N PHE A 24 6.72 1.34 -3.85
CA PHE A 24 7.49 0.15 -4.15
C PHE A 24 7.95 -0.50 -2.85
N ILE A 25 7.65 -1.78 -2.68
CA ILE A 25 8.06 -2.56 -1.51
C ILE A 25 8.75 -3.83 -2.00
N SER A 26 9.89 -4.19 -1.43
CA SER A 26 10.55 -5.46 -1.77
C SER A 26 9.71 -6.64 -1.30
N ALA A 27 9.52 -7.64 -2.17
CA ALA A 27 8.77 -8.85 -1.86
C ALA A 27 9.45 -9.71 -0.78
N SER A 28 10.74 -9.49 -0.51
CA SER A 28 11.47 -10.07 0.62
C SER A 28 11.14 -9.41 1.97
N GLN A 29 10.59 -8.20 1.98
CA GLN A 29 10.30 -7.43 3.20
C GLN A 29 8.87 -7.60 3.70
N VAL A 30 7.94 -7.98 2.82
CA VAL A 30 6.52 -8.15 3.15
C VAL A 30 5.95 -9.36 2.44
N SER A 31 5.20 -10.18 3.16
CA SER A 31 4.46 -11.28 2.54
C SER A 31 3.24 -10.75 1.79
N SER A 32 2.85 -11.44 0.71
CA SER A 32 1.70 -11.05 -0.11
C SER A 32 0.40 -10.94 0.70
N SER A 33 0.18 -11.85 1.67
CA SER A 33 -1.01 -11.85 2.52
C SER A 33 -1.06 -10.62 3.43
N GLN A 34 0.05 -10.27 4.07
CA GLN A 34 0.13 -9.08 4.93
C GLN A 34 -0.03 -7.78 4.12
N LEU A 35 0.55 -7.75 2.91
CA LEU A 35 0.37 -6.62 2.02
C LEU A 35 -1.10 -6.48 1.61
N LYS A 36 -1.77 -7.59 1.27
CA LYS A 36 -3.18 -7.61 0.90
C LYS A 36 -4.06 -7.14 2.05
N GLU A 37 -3.89 -7.68 3.26
CA GLU A 37 -4.64 -7.27 4.45
C GLU A 37 -4.49 -5.78 4.75
N TYR A 38 -3.26 -5.26 4.65
CA TYR A 38 -3.00 -3.83 4.82
C TYR A 38 -3.75 -2.99 3.77
N LEU A 39 -3.69 -3.38 2.49
CA LEU A 39 -4.32 -2.64 1.41
C LEU A 39 -5.85 -2.72 1.45
N ASP A 40 -6.41 -3.88 1.79
CA ASP A 40 -7.86 -4.04 1.99
C ASP A 40 -8.37 -3.19 3.14
N SER A 41 -7.59 -3.07 4.23
CA SER A 41 -8.00 -2.31 5.42
C SER A 41 -7.90 -0.79 5.24
N ASN A 42 -6.92 -0.31 4.46
CA ASN A 42 -6.64 1.13 4.31
C ASN A 42 -7.16 1.73 3.00
N TYR A 43 -7.27 0.92 1.95
CA TYR A 43 -7.64 1.37 0.59
C TYR A 43 -8.68 0.43 -0.06
N PRO A 44 -9.77 0.07 0.62
CA PRO A 44 -10.71 -0.94 0.12
C PRO A 44 -11.22 -0.58 -1.29
N GLY A 45 -10.98 -1.47 -2.25
CA GLY A 45 -11.39 -1.30 -3.66
C GLY A 45 -10.63 -0.23 -4.45
N GLY A 46 -9.66 0.47 -3.85
CA GLY A 46 -8.95 1.61 -4.43
C GLY A 46 -7.46 1.37 -4.71
N TYR A 47 -7.03 0.11 -4.82
CA TYR A 47 -5.63 -0.25 -5.03
C TYR A 47 -5.40 -1.27 -6.16
N SER A 48 -4.19 -1.25 -6.70
CA SER A 48 -3.65 -2.24 -7.64
C SER A 48 -2.24 -2.62 -7.21
N VAL A 49 -1.91 -3.91 -7.33
CA VAL A 49 -0.57 -4.44 -7.01
C VAL A 49 -0.02 -5.14 -8.23
N GLN A 50 1.22 -4.80 -8.60
CA GLN A 50 1.97 -5.45 -9.68
C GLN A 50 3.30 -5.94 -9.12
N LEU A 51 3.59 -7.24 -9.26
CA LEU A 51 4.91 -7.78 -8.96
C LEU A 51 5.85 -7.47 -10.13
N LYS A 52 6.89 -6.66 -9.87
CA LYS A 52 7.94 -6.32 -10.82
C LYS A 52 9.27 -6.87 -10.31
N ARG A 53 9.70 -8.01 -10.88
CA ARG A 53 10.88 -8.76 -10.46
C ARG A 53 10.79 -9.13 -8.97
N ASP A 54 11.49 -8.42 -8.11
CA ASP A 54 11.60 -8.63 -6.66
C ASP A 54 10.81 -7.61 -5.83
N LYS A 55 10.02 -6.73 -6.48
CA LYS A 55 9.31 -5.64 -5.80
C LYS A 55 7.84 -5.61 -6.16
N PHE A 56 6.99 -5.40 -5.18
CA PHE A 56 5.60 -5.03 -5.37
C PHE A 56 5.53 -3.53 -5.70
N LYS A 57 5.05 -3.19 -6.90
CA LYS A 57 4.56 -1.85 -7.22
C LYS A 57 3.09 -1.79 -6.80
N ILE A 58 2.79 -0.94 -5.84
CA ILE A 58 1.43 -0.67 -5.38
C ILE A 58 1.02 0.65 -5.99
N THR A 59 -0.18 0.71 -6.53
CA THR A 59 -0.81 1.93 -7.03
C THR A 59 -2.13 2.07 -6.28
N ILE A 60 -2.31 3.18 -5.57
CA ILE A 60 -3.59 3.53 -4.97
C ILE A 60 -4.17 4.72 -5.72
N VAL A 61 -5.47 4.69 -5.94
CA VAL A 61 -6.22 5.88 -6.31
C VAL A 61 -6.90 6.30 -5.02
N GLU A 62 -6.49 7.44 -4.47
CA GLU A 62 -7.29 8.05 -3.40
C GLU A 62 -8.60 8.51 -4.04
N THR A 63 -9.56 7.59 -4.13
CA THR A 63 -10.95 8.01 -4.18
C THR A 63 -11.14 8.68 -2.83
N SER A 64 -11.27 10.00 -2.82
CA SER A 64 -11.61 10.76 -1.62
C SER A 64 -12.93 10.20 -1.06
N MET A 65 -12.87 9.15 -0.24
CA MET A 65 -13.98 8.66 0.57
C MET A 65 -14.14 9.61 1.76
N GLY A 66 -14.39 10.88 1.43
CA GLY A 66 -14.41 12.03 2.32
C GLY A 66 -15.23 13.20 1.78
N GLN A 67 -16.06 12.98 0.75
CA GLN A 67 -17.22 13.83 0.49
C GLN A 67 -18.45 12.93 0.39
N MET A 68 -18.84 12.36 1.52
CA MET A 68 -20.28 12.16 1.75
C MET A 68 -20.83 13.56 2.07
N ILE A 69 -21.47 14.17 1.08
CA ILE A 69 -22.41 15.28 1.29
C ILE A 69 -23.72 14.68 1.78
#